data_AF-A0A959AIG9-F1
#
_entry.id   AF-A0A959AIG9-F1
#
_cell.length_a   1.000
_cell.length_b   1.000
_cell.length_c   1.000
_cell.angle_alpha   90.00
_cell.angle_beta   90.00
_cell.angle_gamma   90.00
#
_symmetry.space_group_name_H-M   'P 1'
#
loop_
_entity.id
_entity.type
_entity.pdbx_description
1 polymer ?
#
loop_
_entity_poly.entity_id
_entity_poly.type
_entity_poly.pdbx_seq_one_letter_code
_entity_poly.pdbx_strand_id
1 'polypeptide(L)'
;MKNKTHFLHLPVLLLAFFPAITHAIDAGVAYCIYATPEKPYLEINIEIAAASVSFKPVDSTYLQAGVETLILVKQGETVVTFEKYRLNSPLVRNPRNLLDVKRMYLQPGSYSLEITFEDMHDPGNTSSFNTPLTVDLGSGAYLSNLLLLRNYKPDNSDNPFTKNGYFMEPLPFRFYDRTSTMLAFYAEIYHTGKVVKEEAYMIRYLVEKNMENGVTEIVSSGSQRKKPSAIDAILVPMNISKLKSGNYFLTVELRNEINELLASQKIEFQRSNPFLDVPEEALSADVVEKQFVNDLNEENLRFSLRAISPLTLGDDAEMLKNILQGSDLKAMRFFLFRHFVRANPNNPEQAYVDYMTVAGAADLQFHSGFRYGFETDRGRTYMRYGRPDDLIHVEDDPSAPPYEIWVYYDFPKTRQTNVKFLFYNPTLAGADFILLHSNARGEINNPRWEVDLYKRNAGNEIEGDNYHDATTMQRNVGRLARTYFEDF
;
A
#
# COMPACT_ATOMS: atom_id res chain seq x y z
N MET A 1 43.57 -25.98 71.79
CA MET A 1 43.54 -24.58 71.29
C MET A 1 43.36 -24.63 69.77
N LYS A 2 42.36 -23.91 69.24
CA LYS A 2 41.81 -24.08 67.89
C LYS A 2 42.77 -23.58 66.80
N ASN A 3 43.15 -24.44 65.86
CA ASN A 3 43.78 -24.07 64.59
C ASN A 3 42.71 -23.55 63.62
N LYS A 4 42.87 -22.33 63.12
CA LYS A 4 42.06 -21.75 62.04
C LYS A 4 42.79 -21.96 60.71
N THR A 5 42.19 -22.75 59.83
CA THR A 5 42.52 -22.87 58.42
C THR A 5 41.85 -21.72 57.66
N HIS A 6 42.64 -20.91 56.95
CA HIS A 6 42.14 -19.90 56.02
C HIS A 6 41.94 -20.52 54.64
N PHE A 7 40.69 -20.57 54.16
CA PHE A 7 40.34 -20.86 52.77
C PHE A 7 40.48 -19.57 51.95
N LEU A 8 41.30 -19.64 50.90
CA LEU A 8 41.46 -18.57 49.91
C LEU A 8 40.38 -18.74 48.83
N HIS A 9 39.41 -17.82 48.75
CA HIS A 9 38.40 -17.82 47.69
C HIS A 9 38.95 -17.14 46.44
N LEU A 10 39.17 -17.92 45.37
CA LEU A 10 39.51 -17.42 44.04
C LEU A 10 38.19 -17.05 43.31
N PRO A 11 38.02 -15.82 42.81
CA PRO A 11 36.80 -15.46 42.08
C PRO A 11 36.86 -16.07 40.68
N VAL A 12 35.91 -16.96 40.38
CA VAL A 12 35.67 -17.44 39.01
C VAL A 12 34.96 -16.31 38.26
N LEU A 13 35.68 -15.64 37.37
CA LEU A 13 35.15 -14.65 36.46
C LEU A 13 34.29 -15.37 35.40
N LEU A 14 32.97 -15.30 35.53
CA LEU A 14 32.02 -15.82 34.54
C LEU A 14 32.06 -14.87 33.32
N LEU A 15 32.84 -15.24 32.30
CA LEU A 15 32.83 -14.56 30.99
C LEU A 15 31.46 -14.81 30.34
N ALA A 16 30.62 -13.79 30.34
CA ALA A 16 29.41 -13.75 29.53
C ALA A 16 29.81 -13.72 28.05
N PHE A 17 29.75 -14.88 27.38
CA PHE A 17 29.75 -14.93 25.93
C PHE A 17 28.44 -14.32 25.44
N PHE A 18 28.48 -13.03 25.09
CA PHE A 18 27.46 -12.48 24.20
C PHE A 18 27.64 -13.16 22.84
N PRO A 19 26.62 -13.84 22.29
CA PRO A 19 26.69 -14.27 20.91
C PRO A 19 26.82 -13.01 20.06
N ALA A 20 27.99 -12.83 19.44
CA ALA A 20 28.11 -11.89 18.34
C ALA A 20 27.21 -12.42 17.23
N ILE A 21 26.04 -11.79 17.06
CA ILE A 21 25.20 -12.03 15.90
C ILE A 21 25.97 -11.40 14.73
N THR A 22 26.76 -12.19 14.04
CA THR A 22 27.33 -11.81 12.75
C THR A 22 26.17 -11.79 11.76
N HIS A 23 25.60 -10.62 11.53
CA HIS A 23 24.68 -10.44 10.42
C HIS A 23 25.51 -10.55 9.13
N ALA A 24 25.26 -11.58 8.33
CA ALA A 24 25.80 -11.71 6.99
C ALA A 24 25.09 -10.73 6.04
N ILE A 25 25.76 -10.34 4.95
CA ILE A 25 25.17 -9.49 3.92
C ILE A 25 23.93 -10.20 3.36
N ASP A 26 22.80 -9.51 3.38
CA ASP A 26 21.57 -9.95 2.74
C ASP A 26 21.56 -9.44 1.30
N ALA A 27 21.85 -10.34 0.36
CA ALA A 27 21.98 -10.05 -1.06
C ALA A 27 21.03 -10.92 -1.90
N GLY A 28 20.18 -10.28 -2.68
CA GLY A 28 19.33 -10.92 -3.67
C GLY A 28 20.03 -10.96 -5.03
N VAL A 29 20.00 -12.11 -5.69
CA VAL A 29 20.52 -12.29 -7.06
C VAL A 29 19.42 -12.85 -7.96
N ALA A 30 19.15 -12.14 -9.05
CA ALA A 30 18.34 -12.64 -10.16
C ALA A 30 19.18 -12.65 -11.44
N TYR A 31 19.11 -13.75 -12.18
CA TYR A 31 19.84 -13.86 -13.44
C TYR A 31 18.92 -14.28 -14.58
N CYS A 32 19.27 -13.84 -15.79
CA CYS A 32 18.55 -14.18 -17.01
C CYS A 32 19.52 -14.46 -18.14
N ILE A 33 19.22 -15.49 -18.93
CA ILE A 33 19.90 -15.73 -20.20
C ILE A 33 19.13 -15.04 -21.32
N TYR A 34 19.83 -14.15 -22.01
CA TYR A 34 19.35 -13.41 -23.17
C TYR A 34 20.27 -13.65 -24.37
N ALA A 35 19.91 -13.11 -25.53
CA ALA A 35 20.77 -13.10 -26.70
C ALA A 35 20.59 -11.84 -27.54
N THR A 36 21.70 -11.37 -28.10
CA THR A 36 21.66 -10.52 -29.29
C THR A 36 21.48 -11.40 -30.53
N PRO A 37 21.27 -10.83 -31.73
CA PRO A 37 21.29 -11.61 -32.96
C PRO A 37 22.58 -12.42 -33.18
N GLU A 38 23.67 -12.11 -32.47
CA GLU A 38 25.00 -12.69 -32.68
C GLU A 38 25.39 -13.69 -31.59
N LYS A 39 25.07 -13.43 -30.32
CA LYS A 39 25.58 -14.21 -29.18
C LYS A 39 24.69 -14.13 -27.95
N PRO A 40 24.59 -15.23 -27.17
CA PRO A 40 23.93 -15.20 -25.88
C PRO A 40 24.77 -14.47 -24.83
N TYR A 41 24.09 -13.98 -23.81
CA TYR A 41 24.72 -13.35 -22.65
C TYR A 41 23.90 -13.60 -21.38
N LEU A 42 24.62 -13.67 -20.28
CA LEU A 42 24.08 -13.69 -18.92
C LEU A 42 23.89 -12.26 -18.45
N GLU A 43 22.70 -11.91 -17.99
CA GLU A 43 22.45 -10.70 -17.20
C GLU A 43 22.26 -11.09 -15.73
N ILE A 44 22.97 -10.42 -14.84
CA ILE A 44 22.94 -10.62 -13.39
C ILE A 44 22.45 -9.32 -12.77
N ASN A 45 21.37 -9.39 -12.02
CA ASN A 45 20.75 -8.30 -11.30
C ASN A 45 20.95 -8.54 -9.80
N ILE A 46 21.61 -7.60 -9.13
CA ILE A 46 22.00 -7.69 -7.73
C ILE A 46 21.26 -6.62 -6.94
N GLU A 47 20.75 -7.01 -5.78
CA GLU A 47 20.28 -6.08 -4.76
C GLU A 47 20.92 -6.45 -3.42
N ILE A 48 21.49 -5.47 -2.73
CA ILE A 48 22.06 -5.64 -1.38
C ILE A 48 21.25 -4.78 -0.41
N ALA A 49 20.72 -5.42 0.63
CA ALA A 49 19.89 -4.74 1.63
C ALA A 49 20.74 -3.73 2.42
N ALA A 50 20.25 -2.50 2.53
CA ALA A 50 20.96 -1.43 3.23
C ALA A 50 21.24 -1.77 4.70
N ALA A 51 20.31 -2.49 5.32
CA ALA A 51 20.36 -2.86 6.73
C ALA A 51 21.44 -3.91 7.05
N SER A 52 21.95 -4.62 6.05
CA SER A 52 22.98 -5.66 6.22
C SER A 52 24.39 -5.20 5.83
N VAL A 53 24.58 -3.92 5.54
CA VAL A 53 25.88 -3.36 5.16
C VAL A 53 26.21 -2.11 5.97
N SER A 54 27.51 -1.92 6.21
CA SER A 54 28.02 -0.83 7.03
C SER A 54 28.11 0.47 6.22
N PHE A 55 27.27 1.45 6.57
CA PHE A 55 27.39 2.82 6.07
C PHE A 55 28.33 3.62 6.98
N LYS A 56 29.30 4.33 6.39
CA LYS A 56 30.21 5.23 7.11
C LYS A 56 30.00 6.69 6.68
N PRO A 57 30.10 7.66 7.61
CA PRO A 57 30.09 9.08 7.25
C PRO A 57 31.24 9.42 6.31
N VAL A 58 30.91 10.08 5.20
CA VAL A 58 31.88 10.73 4.30
C VAL A 58 32.12 12.17 4.75
N ASP A 59 31.06 12.83 5.25
CA ASP A 59 31.10 14.16 5.86
C ASP A 59 29.99 14.29 6.93
N SER A 60 29.68 15.53 7.38
CA SER A 60 28.65 15.81 8.38
C SER A 60 27.21 15.54 7.92
N THR A 61 26.99 15.26 6.64
CA THR A 61 25.66 15.13 6.01
C THR A 61 25.47 13.79 5.34
N TYR A 62 26.51 13.22 4.74
CA TYR A 62 26.40 12.07 3.86
C TYR A 62 27.13 10.84 4.40
N LEU A 63 26.50 9.69 4.16
CA LEU A 63 27.02 8.36 4.38
C LEU A 63 27.29 7.68 3.05
N GLN A 64 28.20 6.71 3.04
CA GLN A 64 28.43 5.79 1.94
C GLN A 64 28.74 4.39 2.45
N ALA A 65 28.28 3.38 1.72
CA ALA A 65 28.69 1.99 1.89
C ALA A 65 29.47 1.52 0.66
N GLY A 66 30.34 0.54 0.84
CA GLY A 66 31.05 -0.14 -0.23
C GLY A 66 30.99 -1.65 -0.03
N VAL A 67 30.72 -2.38 -1.10
CA VAL A 67 30.77 -3.86 -1.10
C VAL A 67 31.71 -4.31 -2.20
N GLU A 68 32.73 -5.09 -1.86
CA GLU A 68 33.52 -5.80 -2.86
C GLU A 68 32.70 -6.98 -3.39
N THR A 69 32.52 -7.03 -4.70
CA THR A 69 31.74 -8.05 -5.39
C THR A 69 32.63 -8.82 -6.36
N LEU A 70 32.64 -10.15 -6.23
CA LEU A 70 33.32 -11.06 -7.13
C LEU A 70 32.28 -11.96 -7.80
N ILE A 71 32.20 -11.92 -9.12
CA ILE A 71 31.35 -12.78 -9.94
C ILE A 71 32.26 -13.73 -10.70
N LEU A 72 32.07 -15.03 -10.56
CA LEU A 72 32.76 -16.08 -11.30
C LEU A 72 31.74 -16.89 -12.10
N VAL A 73 32.01 -17.10 -13.39
CA VAL A 73 31.33 -18.11 -14.20
C VAL A 73 32.33 -19.23 -14.48
N LYS A 74 32.05 -20.43 -13.97
CA LYS A 74 32.96 -21.58 -14.06
C LYS A 74 32.39 -22.69 -14.93
N GLN A 75 33.26 -23.46 -15.55
CA GLN A 75 32.96 -24.74 -16.18
C GLN A 75 33.82 -25.82 -15.52
N GLY A 76 33.24 -26.58 -14.59
CA GLY A 76 34.01 -27.38 -13.63
C GLY A 76 34.90 -26.49 -12.77
N GLU A 77 36.20 -26.77 -12.71
CA GLU A 77 37.16 -25.95 -11.96
C GLU A 77 37.70 -24.74 -12.74
N THR A 78 37.41 -24.63 -14.04
CA THR A 78 37.94 -23.56 -14.88
C THR A 78 37.06 -22.33 -14.78
N VAL A 79 37.62 -21.18 -14.40
CA VAL A 79 36.95 -19.88 -14.51
C VAL A 79 36.93 -19.47 -15.99
N VAL A 80 35.73 -19.42 -16.57
CA VAL A 80 35.51 -19.05 -17.97
C VAL A 80 35.52 -17.54 -18.13
N THR A 81 34.92 -16.83 -17.18
CA THR A 81 34.92 -15.37 -17.10
C THR A 81 34.64 -14.94 -15.67
N PHE A 82 35.10 -13.74 -15.31
CA PHE A 82 34.88 -13.18 -13.99
C PHE A 82 34.82 -11.65 -14.03
N GLU A 83 34.21 -11.08 -13.00
CA GLU A 83 34.21 -9.65 -12.70
C GLU A 83 34.56 -9.47 -11.23
N LYS A 84 35.49 -8.56 -10.92
CA LYS A 84 35.81 -8.17 -9.55
C LYS A 84 35.79 -6.65 -9.46
N TYR A 85 34.94 -6.11 -8.60
CA TYR A 85 34.75 -4.66 -8.50
C TYR A 85 34.21 -4.26 -7.12
N ARG A 86 34.28 -2.96 -6.86
CA ARG A 86 33.68 -2.33 -5.69
C ARG A 86 32.36 -1.67 -6.08
N LEU A 87 31.26 -2.13 -5.50
CA LEU A 87 29.96 -1.48 -5.61
C LEU A 87 29.82 -0.44 -4.49
N ASN A 88 29.82 0.84 -4.85
CA ASN A 88 29.58 1.92 -3.91
C ASN A 88 28.11 2.32 -3.92
N SER A 89 27.54 2.58 -2.74
CA SER A 89 26.28 3.31 -2.66
C SER A 89 26.47 4.76 -3.16
N PRO A 90 25.41 5.43 -3.62
CA PRO A 90 25.43 6.89 -3.72
C PRO A 90 25.66 7.52 -2.33
N LEU A 91 26.05 8.80 -2.32
CA LEU A 91 26.08 9.60 -1.09
C LEU A 91 24.64 9.84 -0.61
N VAL A 92 24.32 9.33 0.58
CA VAL A 92 22.95 9.35 1.12
C VAL A 92 22.93 9.84 2.55
N ARG A 93 21.84 10.52 2.94
CA ARG A 93 21.62 10.91 4.35
C ARG A 93 21.18 9.73 5.21
N ASN A 94 20.44 8.80 4.60
CA ASN A 94 19.92 7.59 5.22
C ASN A 94 20.32 6.38 4.35
N PRO A 95 20.70 5.24 4.94
CA PRO A 95 21.01 4.01 4.21
C PRO A 95 19.95 3.65 3.17
N ARG A 96 20.38 3.20 1.99
CA ARG A 96 19.53 2.71 0.89
C ARG A 96 20.13 1.46 0.28
N ASN A 97 19.29 0.59 -0.28
CA ASN A 97 19.75 -0.64 -0.91
C ASN A 97 20.69 -0.32 -2.07
N LEU A 98 21.69 -1.16 -2.29
CA LEU A 98 22.61 -1.05 -3.42
C LEU A 98 22.07 -1.94 -4.54
N LEU A 99 21.98 -1.39 -5.75
CA LEU A 99 21.50 -2.09 -6.94
C LEU A 99 22.61 -2.13 -7.98
N ASP A 100 22.74 -3.25 -8.68
CA ASP A 100 23.69 -3.38 -9.78
C ASP A 100 23.21 -4.35 -10.86
N VAL A 101 23.70 -4.15 -12.08
CA VAL A 101 23.43 -5.03 -13.24
C VAL A 101 24.73 -5.30 -13.99
N LYS A 102 25.04 -6.58 -14.20
CA LYS A 102 26.19 -7.04 -14.99
C LYS A 102 25.74 -7.89 -16.15
N ARG A 103 26.40 -7.71 -17.31
CA ARG A 103 26.14 -8.48 -18.53
C ARG A 103 27.44 -9.13 -18.99
N MET A 104 27.43 -10.45 -19.17
CA MET A 104 28.60 -11.23 -19.54
C MET A 104 28.25 -12.10 -20.75
N TYR A 105 28.97 -11.93 -21.85
CA TYR A 105 28.80 -12.80 -23.02
C TYR A 105 29.32 -14.20 -22.72
N LEU A 106 28.53 -15.21 -23.04
CA LEU A 106 28.87 -16.61 -22.81
C LEU A 106 28.58 -17.40 -24.08
N GLN A 107 29.36 -18.46 -24.31
CA GLN A 107 29.02 -19.44 -25.33
C GLN A 107 27.94 -20.39 -24.81
N PRO A 108 27.21 -21.08 -25.70
CA PRO A 108 26.28 -22.12 -25.25
C PRO A 108 27.01 -23.22 -24.46
N GLY A 109 26.44 -23.62 -23.32
CA GLY A 109 27.05 -24.61 -22.43
C GLY A 109 26.48 -24.63 -21.02
N SER A 110 27.01 -25.56 -20.21
CA SER A 110 26.70 -25.69 -18.78
C SER A 110 27.84 -25.10 -17.94
N TYR A 111 27.47 -24.29 -16.96
CA TYR A 111 28.34 -23.52 -16.09
C TYR A 111 27.85 -23.56 -14.63
N SER A 112 28.64 -23.02 -13.71
CA SER A 112 28.17 -22.52 -12.41
C SER A 112 28.40 -21.01 -12.32
N LEU A 113 27.47 -20.31 -11.69
CA LEU A 113 27.58 -18.90 -11.34
C LEU A 113 27.82 -18.80 -9.84
N GLU A 114 28.97 -18.26 -9.46
CA GLU A 114 29.36 -18.01 -8.07
C GLU A 114 29.54 -16.50 -7.88
N ILE A 115 28.87 -15.93 -6.88
CA ILE A 115 29.00 -14.51 -6.53
C ILE A 115 29.31 -14.39 -5.06
N THR A 116 30.34 -13.61 -4.72
CA THR A 116 30.72 -13.31 -3.35
C THR A 116 30.64 -11.81 -3.09
N PHE A 117 30.13 -11.45 -1.92
CA PHE A 117 29.99 -10.09 -1.42
C PHE A 117 30.78 -9.94 -0.11
N GLU A 118 31.56 -8.88 0.01
CA GLU A 118 32.32 -8.54 1.22
C GLU A 118 32.11 -7.05 1.57
N ASP A 119 31.68 -6.78 2.80
CA ASP A 119 31.49 -5.41 3.28
C ASP A 119 32.86 -4.76 3.50
N MET A 120 33.08 -3.62 2.84
CA MET A 120 34.36 -2.92 2.92
C MET A 120 34.66 -2.29 4.26
N HIS A 121 33.66 -2.13 5.11
CA HIS A 121 33.78 -1.53 6.43
C HIS A 121 33.61 -2.56 7.56
N ASP A 122 33.32 -3.81 7.20
CA ASP A 122 33.32 -4.98 8.09
C ASP A 122 33.68 -6.25 7.30
N PRO A 123 34.98 -6.53 7.05
CA PRO A 123 35.40 -7.67 6.21
C PRO A 123 34.94 -9.05 6.70
N GLY A 124 34.48 -9.18 7.95
CA GLY A 124 33.87 -10.42 8.45
C GLY A 124 32.43 -10.61 7.96
N ASN A 125 31.76 -9.53 7.56
CA ASN A 125 30.42 -9.53 7.00
C ASN A 125 30.47 -9.85 5.51
N THR A 126 30.21 -11.12 5.19
CA THR A 126 30.27 -11.66 3.84
C THR A 126 29.01 -12.44 3.49
N SER A 127 28.77 -12.63 2.19
CA SER A 127 27.70 -13.48 1.67
C SER A 127 28.10 -14.07 0.33
N SER A 128 27.50 -15.21 -0.03
CA SER A 128 27.77 -15.88 -1.28
C SER A 128 26.52 -16.46 -1.90
N PHE A 129 26.43 -16.41 -3.23
CA PHE A 129 25.40 -17.03 -4.04
C PHE A 129 26.05 -18.01 -5.01
N ASN A 130 25.52 -19.23 -5.10
CA ASN A 130 25.99 -20.24 -6.06
C ASN A 130 24.80 -20.94 -6.70
N THR A 131 24.80 -21.04 -8.03
CA THR A 131 23.75 -21.73 -8.79
C THR A 131 24.30 -22.37 -10.06
N PRO A 132 23.81 -23.55 -10.48
CA PRO A 132 24.08 -24.05 -11.82
C PRO A 132 23.49 -23.10 -12.87
N LEU A 133 24.17 -22.96 -14.00
CA LEU A 133 23.78 -22.06 -15.07
C LEU A 133 23.85 -22.79 -16.41
N THR A 134 22.75 -22.80 -17.17
CA THR A 134 22.73 -23.35 -18.54
C THR A 134 22.47 -22.23 -19.53
N VAL A 135 23.39 -22.04 -20.47
CA VAL A 135 23.26 -21.11 -21.59
C VAL A 135 22.90 -21.95 -22.82
N ASP A 136 21.62 -22.08 -23.10
CA ASP A 136 21.14 -22.73 -24.32
C ASP A 136 19.76 -22.17 -24.69
N LEU A 137 19.67 -21.54 -25.86
CA LEU A 137 18.41 -21.03 -26.42
C LEU A 137 17.76 -22.03 -27.39
N GLY A 138 18.46 -23.12 -27.73
CA GLY A 138 18.00 -24.13 -28.68
C GLY A 138 17.64 -23.56 -30.06
N SER A 139 16.94 -24.37 -30.85
CA SER A 139 16.41 -23.99 -32.17
C SER A 139 14.88 -23.80 -32.18
N GLY A 140 14.20 -24.28 -31.13
CA GLY A 140 12.77 -24.10 -30.90
C GLY A 140 12.44 -22.72 -30.33
N ALA A 141 11.14 -22.44 -30.12
CA ALA A 141 10.74 -21.25 -29.38
C ALA A 141 11.38 -21.27 -27.99
N TYR A 142 11.98 -20.16 -27.59
CA TYR A 142 12.65 -20.03 -26.30
C TYR A 142 12.08 -18.84 -25.55
N LEU A 143 11.84 -19.04 -24.26
CA LEU A 143 11.42 -18.01 -23.32
C LEU A 143 12.52 -17.86 -22.28
N SER A 144 13.09 -16.65 -22.16
CA SER A 144 14.11 -16.35 -21.16
C SER A 144 13.59 -16.54 -19.75
N ASN A 145 14.50 -16.65 -18.78
CA ASN A 145 14.10 -16.52 -17.37
C ASN A 145 13.23 -15.27 -17.15
N LEU A 146 12.31 -15.36 -16.19
CA LEU A 146 11.42 -14.27 -15.85
C LEU A 146 12.14 -13.30 -14.91
N LEU A 147 12.25 -12.05 -15.33
CA LEU A 147 12.77 -10.98 -14.48
C LEU A 147 11.59 -10.29 -13.78
N LEU A 148 11.44 -10.52 -12.47
CA LEU A 148 10.48 -9.77 -11.67
C LEU A 148 11.01 -8.36 -11.42
N LEU A 149 10.11 -7.38 -11.48
CA LEU A 149 10.43 -5.96 -11.38
C LEU A 149 9.69 -5.34 -10.19
N ARG A 150 10.41 -4.49 -9.45
CA ARG A 150 9.82 -3.62 -8.43
C ARG A 150 9.03 -2.49 -9.09
N ASN A 151 9.60 -1.92 -10.15
CA ASN A 151 8.99 -0.83 -10.91
C ASN A 151 9.58 -0.79 -12.32
N TYR A 152 8.89 -0.09 -13.22
CA TYR A 152 9.40 0.24 -14.55
C TYR A 152 8.81 1.55 -15.04
N LYS A 153 9.51 2.22 -15.97
CA LYS A 153 9.01 3.41 -16.66
C LYS A 153 9.60 3.49 -18.07
N PRO A 154 8.91 4.09 -19.04
CA PRO A 154 9.51 4.39 -20.33
C PRO A 154 10.79 5.22 -20.16
N ASP A 155 11.88 4.77 -20.75
CA ASP A 155 13.18 5.42 -20.67
C ASP A 155 14.06 4.95 -21.84
N ASN A 156 14.75 5.88 -22.48
CA ASN A 156 15.71 5.61 -23.56
C ASN A 156 17.10 6.17 -23.25
N SER A 157 17.33 6.59 -22.00
CA SER A 157 18.65 7.04 -21.55
C SER A 157 19.66 5.90 -21.55
N ASP A 158 20.92 6.25 -21.70
CA ASP A 158 22.05 5.33 -21.51
C ASP A 158 22.22 5.05 -20.02
N ASN A 159 21.52 4.03 -19.54
CA ASN A 159 21.52 3.58 -18.15
C ASN A 159 21.59 2.04 -18.13
N PRO A 160 22.40 1.42 -17.25
CA PRO A 160 22.50 -0.04 -17.17
C PRO A 160 21.15 -0.77 -17.01
N PHE A 161 20.19 -0.13 -16.34
CA PHE A 161 18.84 -0.63 -16.09
C PHE A 161 17.83 -0.32 -17.21
N THR A 162 18.24 0.42 -18.25
CA THR A 162 17.41 0.68 -19.42
C THR A 162 17.55 -0.45 -20.43
N LYS A 163 16.43 -1.04 -20.85
CA LYS A 163 16.36 -2.11 -21.83
C LYS A 163 15.05 -2.03 -22.62
N ASN A 164 15.11 -2.18 -23.94
CA ASN A 164 13.93 -2.18 -24.82
C ASN A 164 12.96 -0.99 -24.62
N GLY A 165 13.52 0.20 -24.35
CA GLY A 165 12.77 1.45 -24.19
C GLY A 165 12.14 1.66 -22.81
N TYR A 166 12.56 0.89 -21.81
CA TYR A 166 12.14 1.05 -20.43
C TYR A 166 13.33 1.01 -19.49
N PHE A 167 13.32 1.90 -18.50
CA PHE A 167 14.07 1.69 -17.26
C PHE A 167 13.31 0.64 -16.45
N MET A 168 14.00 -0.44 -16.09
CA MET A 168 13.45 -1.55 -15.33
C MET A 168 14.22 -1.68 -14.02
N GLU A 169 13.53 -1.65 -12.89
CA GLU A 169 14.13 -1.89 -11.58
C GLU A 169 13.85 -3.35 -11.18
N PRO A 170 14.85 -4.25 -11.25
CA PRO A 170 14.68 -5.65 -10.86
C PRO A 170 14.29 -5.81 -9.40
N LEU A 171 13.67 -6.95 -9.07
CA LEU A 171 13.38 -7.36 -7.71
C LEU A 171 14.04 -8.72 -7.39
N PRO A 172 15.37 -8.77 -7.17
CA PRO A 172 16.10 -10.01 -6.97
C PRO A 172 15.63 -10.85 -5.77
N PHE A 173 15.17 -10.20 -4.70
CA PHE A 173 14.59 -10.88 -3.54
C PHE A 173 13.23 -11.54 -3.80
N ARG A 174 12.56 -11.18 -4.91
CA ARG A 174 11.24 -11.72 -5.30
C ARG A 174 10.21 -11.62 -4.16
N PHE A 175 10.31 -10.57 -3.36
CA PHE A 175 9.46 -10.34 -2.20
C PHE A 175 8.61 -9.08 -2.39
N TYR A 176 7.30 -9.23 -2.24
CA TYR A 176 6.33 -8.15 -2.34
C TYR A 176 5.69 -7.89 -0.98
N ASP A 177 6.04 -6.78 -0.35
CA ASP A 177 5.50 -6.30 0.92
C ASP A 177 4.09 -5.71 0.76
N ARG A 178 3.31 -5.52 1.83
CA ARG A 178 1.91 -5.09 1.75
C ARG A 178 1.67 -3.87 0.84
N THR A 179 2.62 -2.94 0.78
CA THR A 179 2.52 -1.71 -0.02
C THR A 179 2.68 -1.96 -1.53
N SER A 180 3.37 -3.03 -1.92
CA SER A 180 3.48 -3.48 -3.30
C SER A 180 2.15 -4.03 -3.83
N THR A 181 1.41 -3.23 -4.60
CA THR A 181 0.11 -3.64 -5.17
C THR A 181 0.19 -4.17 -6.59
N MET A 182 1.36 -4.09 -7.21
CA MET A 182 1.61 -4.55 -8.58
C MET A 182 2.86 -5.42 -8.62
N LEU A 183 2.77 -6.54 -9.30
CA LEU A 183 3.91 -7.32 -9.78
C LEU A 183 4.08 -6.96 -11.25
N ALA A 184 5.29 -6.63 -11.69
CA ALA A 184 5.62 -6.57 -13.10
C ALA A 184 6.69 -7.62 -13.40
N PHE A 185 6.62 -8.22 -14.60
CA PHE A 185 7.68 -9.10 -15.06
C PHE A 185 8.09 -8.76 -16.49
N TYR A 186 9.36 -9.03 -16.79
CA TYR A 186 9.94 -8.94 -18.11
C TYR A 186 10.48 -10.30 -18.56
N ALA A 187 10.33 -10.61 -19.85
CA ALA A 187 10.97 -11.76 -20.47
C ALA A 187 11.19 -11.53 -21.98
N GLU A 188 12.22 -12.14 -22.53
CA GLU A 188 12.47 -12.18 -23.98
C GLU A 188 12.05 -13.51 -24.57
N ILE A 189 11.58 -13.43 -25.81
CA ILE A 189 11.04 -14.53 -26.58
C ILE A 189 11.85 -14.62 -27.87
N TYR A 190 12.35 -15.82 -28.17
CA TYR A 190 13.22 -16.05 -29.33
C TYR A 190 12.65 -17.15 -30.20
N HIS A 191 13.02 -17.10 -31.49
CA HIS A 191 12.81 -18.16 -32.48
C HIS A 191 11.36 -18.52 -32.79
N THR A 192 10.37 -17.74 -32.35
CA THR A 192 8.95 -18.00 -32.66
C THR A 192 8.70 -17.97 -34.17
N GLY A 193 9.35 -17.08 -34.92
CA GLY A 193 9.27 -17.01 -36.38
C GLY A 193 9.83 -18.24 -37.12
N LYS A 194 10.57 -19.12 -36.44
CA LYS A 194 11.06 -20.39 -37.03
C LYS A 194 10.04 -21.52 -36.86
N VAL A 195 9.38 -21.58 -35.71
CA VAL A 195 8.54 -22.72 -35.29
C VAL A 195 7.04 -22.50 -35.40
N VAL A 196 6.56 -21.26 -35.21
CA VAL A 196 5.14 -20.91 -35.36
C VAL A 196 4.88 -20.63 -36.84
N LYS A 197 3.92 -21.33 -37.45
CA LYS A 197 3.56 -21.16 -38.87
C LYS A 197 2.31 -20.32 -39.06
N GLU A 198 1.56 -20.15 -37.99
CA GLU A 198 0.34 -19.36 -37.88
C GLU A 198 0.66 -17.86 -37.79
N GLU A 199 -0.37 -17.03 -38.00
CA GLU A 199 -0.26 -15.56 -37.93
C GLU A 199 0.07 -15.06 -36.51
N ALA A 200 -0.26 -15.83 -35.48
CA ALA A 200 -0.03 -15.48 -34.09
C ALA A 200 0.20 -16.69 -33.20
N TYR A 201 0.84 -16.44 -32.06
CA TYR A 201 0.90 -17.35 -30.92
C TYR A 201 0.33 -16.65 -29.68
N MET A 202 -0.05 -17.44 -28.67
CA MET A 202 -0.56 -16.96 -27.40
C MET A 202 0.54 -16.98 -26.34
N ILE A 203 0.57 -15.94 -25.53
CA ILE A 203 1.36 -15.85 -24.31
C ILE A 203 0.35 -15.89 -23.17
N ARG A 204 0.43 -16.92 -22.32
CA ARG A 204 -0.42 -17.06 -21.14
C ARG A 204 0.44 -16.85 -19.90
N TYR A 205 -0.07 -16.12 -18.92
CA TYR A 205 0.62 -15.91 -17.65
C TYR A 205 -0.35 -16.14 -16.49
N LEU A 206 0.15 -16.85 -15.47
CA LEU A 206 -0.62 -17.39 -14.36
C LEU A 206 0.10 -17.08 -13.06
N VAL A 207 -0.62 -16.55 -12.07
CA VAL A 207 -0.15 -16.51 -10.68
C VAL A 207 -0.84 -17.63 -9.93
N GLU A 208 -0.03 -18.51 -9.35
CA GLU A 208 -0.45 -19.72 -8.65
C GLU A 208 -0.04 -19.62 -7.19
N LYS A 209 -1.00 -19.66 -6.25
CA LYS A 209 -0.68 -19.75 -4.82
C LYS A 209 -0.21 -21.16 -4.49
N ASN A 210 0.93 -21.28 -3.82
CA ASN A 210 1.42 -22.55 -3.30
C ASN A 210 0.74 -22.84 -1.95
N MET A 211 -0.02 -23.93 -1.89
CA MET A 211 -0.73 -24.37 -0.68
C MET A 211 0.15 -25.33 0.16
N GLU A 212 -0.16 -25.46 1.44
CA GLU A 212 0.63 -26.28 2.38
C GLU A 212 0.73 -27.76 1.99
N ASN A 213 -0.24 -28.28 1.24
CA ASN A 213 -0.26 -29.65 0.73
C ASN A 213 0.46 -29.84 -0.62
N GLY A 214 1.16 -28.81 -1.11
CA GLY A 214 1.83 -28.81 -2.41
C GLY A 214 0.90 -28.63 -3.63
N VAL A 215 -0.41 -28.48 -3.41
CA VAL A 215 -1.35 -28.10 -4.47
C VAL A 215 -1.18 -26.62 -4.79
N THR A 216 -1.38 -26.27 -6.06
CA THR A 216 -1.38 -24.88 -6.51
C THR A 216 -2.79 -24.43 -6.88
N GLU A 217 -3.12 -23.18 -6.57
CA GLU A 217 -4.39 -22.55 -6.96
C GLU A 217 -4.12 -21.35 -7.84
N ILE A 218 -4.75 -21.27 -9.02
CA ILE A 218 -4.65 -20.10 -9.88
C ILE A 218 -5.46 -18.96 -9.26
N VAL A 219 -4.77 -17.90 -8.84
CA VAL A 219 -5.38 -16.71 -8.20
C VAL A 219 -5.42 -15.50 -9.13
N SER A 220 -4.64 -15.52 -10.20
CA SER A 220 -4.66 -14.49 -11.25
C SER A 220 -4.20 -15.10 -12.57
N SER A 221 -4.75 -14.63 -13.68
CA SER A 221 -4.32 -15.05 -15.01
C SER A 221 -4.54 -13.94 -16.03
N GLY A 222 -3.78 -14.01 -17.12
CA GLY A 222 -4.03 -13.23 -18.31
C GLY A 222 -3.36 -13.85 -19.52
N SER A 223 -3.63 -13.25 -20.68
CA SER A 223 -3.00 -13.64 -21.92
C SER A 223 -2.92 -12.49 -22.91
N GLN A 224 -2.00 -12.61 -23.85
CA GLN A 224 -1.87 -11.72 -25.00
C GLN A 224 -1.48 -12.53 -26.24
N ARG A 225 -1.81 -12.02 -27.43
CA ARG A 225 -1.39 -12.61 -28.70
C ARG A 225 -0.27 -11.79 -29.31
N LYS A 226 0.67 -12.47 -29.95
CA LYS A 226 1.78 -11.83 -30.66
C LYS A 226 2.04 -12.51 -31.99
N LYS A 227 2.58 -11.75 -32.94
CA LYS A 227 3.05 -12.28 -34.23
C LYS A 227 4.41 -12.95 -34.06
N PRO A 228 4.69 -14.06 -34.75
CA PRO A 228 6.01 -14.70 -34.72
C PRO A 228 7.12 -13.76 -35.19
N SER A 229 8.26 -13.77 -34.50
CA SER A 229 9.44 -12.96 -34.85
C SER A 229 10.74 -13.69 -34.48
N ALA A 230 11.89 -13.13 -34.86
CA ALA A 230 13.19 -13.68 -34.46
C ALA A 230 13.46 -13.47 -32.97
N ILE A 231 13.20 -12.25 -32.48
CA ILE A 231 13.36 -11.79 -31.09
C ILE A 231 12.16 -10.89 -30.78
N ASP A 232 11.63 -11.01 -29.57
CA ASP A 232 10.56 -10.19 -29.03
C ASP A 232 10.70 -10.10 -27.50
N ALA A 233 9.98 -9.19 -26.86
CA ALA A 233 9.98 -9.03 -25.41
C ALA A 233 8.58 -8.77 -24.87
N ILE A 234 8.29 -9.28 -23.68
CA ILE A 234 7.07 -8.98 -22.93
C ILE A 234 7.40 -8.26 -21.64
N LEU A 235 6.59 -7.27 -21.33
CA LEU A 235 6.58 -6.54 -20.07
C LEU A 235 5.12 -6.47 -19.62
N VAL A 236 4.78 -7.17 -18.54
CA VAL A 236 3.39 -7.35 -18.12
C VAL A 236 3.23 -6.95 -16.66
N PRO A 237 2.39 -5.93 -16.36
CA PRO A 237 1.94 -5.65 -15.00
C PRO A 237 0.77 -6.58 -14.63
N MET A 238 0.77 -7.05 -13.38
CA MET A 238 -0.28 -7.86 -12.78
C MET A 238 -0.67 -7.26 -11.43
N ASN A 239 -1.96 -7.04 -11.20
CA ASN A 239 -2.46 -6.55 -9.92
C ASN A 239 -2.35 -7.67 -8.87
N ILE A 240 -1.64 -7.38 -7.77
CA ILE A 240 -1.47 -8.27 -6.62
C ILE A 240 -2.04 -7.69 -5.31
N SER A 241 -2.79 -6.59 -5.40
CA SER A 241 -3.34 -5.86 -4.24
C SER A 241 -4.31 -6.68 -3.39
N LYS A 242 -4.85 -7.76 -3.97
CA LYS A 242 -5.76 -8.72 -3.32
C LYS A 242 -5.11 -10.08 -3.05
N LEU A 243 -3.79 -10.21 -3.24
CA LEU A 243 -3.09 -11.43 -2.86
C LEU A 243 -2.76 -11.41 -1.37
N LYS A 244 -3.16 -12.48 -0.69
CA LYS A 244 -2.86 -12.74 0.73
C LYS A 244 -1.38 -13.03 0.92
N SER A 245 -0.91 -12.99 2.17
CA SER A 245 0.40 -13.54 2.50
C SER A 245 0.54 -14.99 2.02
N GLY A 246 1.72 -15.34 1.50
CA GLY A 246 2.03 -16.69 1.05
C GLY A 246 3.14 -16.75 0.01
N ASN A 247 3.46 -17.97 -0.40
CA ASN A 247 4.38 -18.25 -1.48
C ASN A 247 3.58 -18.51 -2.76
N TYR A 248 4.06 -17.98 -3.88
CA TYR A 248 3.38 -18.01 -5.16
C TYR A 248 4.36 -18.41 -6.25
N PHE A 249 3.82 -18.88 -7.37
CA PHE A 249 4.54 -18.98 -8.62
C PHE A 249 3.93 -18.05 -9.66
N LEU A 250 4.78 -17.44 -10.48
CA LEU A 250 4.40 -16.89 -11.77
C LEU A 250 4.84 -17.88 -12.84
N THR A 251 3.88 -18.38 -13.63
CA THR A 251 4.12 -19.26 -14.78
C THR A 251 3.76 -18.51 -16.06
N VAL A 252 4.67 -18.47 -17.02
CA VAL A 252 4.48 -17.87 -18.35
C VAL A 252 4.67 -18.95 -19.40
N GLU A 253 3.68 -19.11 -20.27
CA GLU A 253 3.62 -20.13 -21.32
C GLU A 253 3.51 -19.48 -22.70
N LEU A 254 4.26 -19.99 -23.67
CA LEU A 254 4.07 -19.72 -25.08
C LEU A 254 3.28 -20.89 -25.68
N ARG A 255 2.15 -20.62 -26.34
CA ARG A 255 1.29 -21.64 -26.94
C ARG A 255 0.91 -21.29 -28.38
N ASN A 256 0.80 -22.30 -29.25
CA ASN A 256 0.30 -22.08 -30.63
C ASN A 256 -1.24 -22.00 -30.67
N GLU A 257 -1.82 -21.83 -31.87
CA GLU A 257 -3.27 -21.68 -32.03
C GLU A 257 -4.07 -22.95 -31.69
N ILE A 258 -3.45 -24.14 -31.81
CA ILE A 258 -4.04 -25.42 -31.39
C ILE A 258 -3.77 -25.73 -29.89
N ASN A 259 -3.26 -24.76 -29.14
CA ASN A 259 -3.02 -24.81 -27.69
C ASN A 259 -1.90 -25.76 -27.24
N GLU A 260 -1.00 -26.18 -28.14
CA GLU A 260 0.25 -26.86 -27.77
C GLU A 260 1.20 -25.90 -27.06
N LEU A 261 1.91 -26.41 -26.06
CA LEU A 261 2.93 -25.69 -25.32
C LEU A 261 4.24 -25.67 -26.11
N LEU A 262 4.71 -24.47 -26.46
CA LEU A 262 5.95 -24.25 -27.20
C LEU A 262 7.15 -24.03 -26.26
N ALA A 263 6.94 -23.23 -25.20
CA ALA A 263 7.93 -22.95 -24.17
C ALA A 263 7.22 -22.52 -22.88
N SER A 264 7.87 -22.72 -21.73
CA SER A 264 7.34 -22.28 -20.44
C SER A 264 8.47 -21.87 -19.50
N GLN A 265 8.20 -20.89 -18.65
CA GLN A 265 9.07 -20.47 -17.57
C GLN A 265 8.23 -20.27 -16.31
N LYS A 266 8.81 -20.64 -15.17
CA LYS A 266 8.15 -20.57 -13.86
C LYS A 266 9.12 -19.98 -12.85
N ILE A 267 8.67 -19.01 -12.07
CA ILE A 267 9.45 -18.38 -11.02
C ILE A 267 8.64 -18.28 -9.73
N GLU A 268 9.27 -18.53 -8.60
CA GLU A 268 8.64 -18.33 -7.28
C GLU A 268 8.80 -16.89 -6.81
N PHE A 269 7.80 -16.41 -6.06
CA PHE A 269 7.87 -15.15 -5.34
C PHE A 269 7.06 -15.23 -4.04
N GLN A 270 7.41 -14.38 -3.09
CA GLN A 270 6.72 -14.30 -1.80
C GLN A 270 5.91 -13.00 -1.72
N ARG A 271 4.70 -13.12 -1.19
CA ARG A 271 3.83 -12.00 -0.83
C ARG A 271 3.71 -11.95 0.68
N SER A 272 3.91 -10.78 1.27
CA SER A 272 3.55 -10.51 2.66
C SER A 272 2.52 -9.40 2.72
N ASN A 273 1.27 -9.78 2.96
CA ASN A 273 0.16 -8.87 3.17
C ASN A 273 -0.63 -9.33 4.39
N PRO A 274 -0.09 -9.13 5.60
CA PRO A 274 -0.69 -9.65 6.83
C PRO A 274 -2.06 -9.02 7.12
N PHE A 275 -2.43 -7.96 6.41
CA PHE A 275 -3.59 -7.13 6.72
C PHE A 275 -4.83 -7.39 5.87
N LEU A 276 -4.69 -8.10 4.75
CA LEU A 276 -5.77 -8.25 3.78
C LEU A 276 -6.98 -9.04 4.30
N ASP A 277 -6.75 -10.00 5.20
CA ASP A 277 -7.78 -10.88 5.75
C ASP A 277 -7.61 -11.06 7.25
N VAL A 278 -7.28 -9.98 7.97
CA VAL A 278 -7.00 -10.02 9.40
C VAL A 278 -8.21 -10.51 10.19
N PRO A 279 -8.14 -11.71 10.80
CA PRO A 279 -8.99 -12.03 11.94
C PRO A 279 -8.63 -11.09 13.09
N GLU A 280 -9.61 -10.71 13.90
CA GLU A 280 -9.40 -9.75 14.99
C GLU A 280 -8.32 -10.21 15.99
N GLU A 281 -8.12 -11.51 16.09
CA GLU A 281 -7.13 -12.19 16.92
C GLU A 281 -5.70 -12.11 16.37
N ALA A 282 -5.51 -11.76 15.09
CA ALA A 282 -4.19 -11.68 14.45
C ALA A 282 -3.49 -10.32 14.64
N LEU A 283 -4.22 -9.30 15.13
CA LEU A 283 -3.63 -8.02 15.52
C LEU A 283 -3.09 -8.11 16.95
N SER A 284 -1.89 -8.68 17.10
CA SER A 284 -1.23 -8.66 18.41
C SER A 284 -0.77 -7.24 18.79
N ALA A 285 -0.57 -7.00 20.08
CA ALA A 285 0.01 -5.74 20.56
C ALA A 285 1.35 -5.42 19.86
N ASP A 286 2.22 -6.43 19.70
CA ASP A 286 3.52 -6.30 19.01
C ASP A 286 3.40 -5.87 17.55
N VAL A 287 2.32 -6.27 16.87
CA VAL A 287 2.06 -5.84 15.48
C VAL A 287 1.73 -4.36 15.46
N VAL A 288 0.84 -3.91 16.37
CA VAL A 288 0.38 -2.52 16.47
C VAL A 288 1.50 -1.56 16.89
N GLU A 289 2.40 -1.99 17.77
CA GLU A 289 3.58 -1.20 18.21
C GLU A 289 4.53 -0.85 17.04
N LYS A 290 4.50 -1.62 15.95
CA LYS A 290 5.30 -1.37 14.74
C LYS A 290 4.56 -0.56 13.66
N GLN A 291 3.37 -0.03 13.95
CA GLN A 291 2.56 0.74 12.99
C GLN A 291 2.55 2.22 13.33
N PHE A 292 2.14 3.03 12.35
CA PHE A 292 2.00 4.50 12.46
C PHE A 292 1.22 4.95 13.70
N VAL A 293 0.24 4.15 14.15
CA VAL A 293 -0.56 4.51 15.33
C VAL A 293 0.29 4.59 16.59
N ASN A 294 1.46 3.95 16.66
CA ASN A 294 2.35 3.97 17.82
C ASN A 294 3.05 5.33 18.01
N ASP A 295 3.28 6.06 16.92
CA ASP A 295 3.94 7.37 16.94
C ASP A 295 3.00 8.51 17.37
N LEU A 296 1.69 8.23 17.47
CA LEU A 296 0.71 9.20 17.93
C LEU A 296 0.75 9.36 19.46
N ASN A 297 0.67 10.59 19.95
CA ASN A 297 0.44 10.87 21.37
C ASN A 297 -1.05 10.69 21.72
N GLU A 298 -1.39 10.76 23.01
CA GLU A 298 -2.78 10.58 23.47
C GLU A 298 -3.75 11.60 22.85
N GLU A 299 -3.33 12.86 22.73
CA GLU A 299 -4.14 13.93 22.14
C GLU A 299 -4.53 13.60 20.69
N ASN A 300 -3.54 13.23 19.87
CA ASN A 300 -3.74 12.86 18.47
C ASN A 300 -4.57 11.57 18.33
N LEU A 301 -4.39 10.60 19.22
CA LEU A 301 -5.22 9.38 19.25
C LEU A 301 -6.68 9.73 19.54
N ARG A 302 -6.96 10.54 20.56
CA ARG A 302 -8.32 10.94 20.94
C ARG A 302 -8.97 11.79 19.84
N PHE A 303 -8.23 12.73 19.26
CA PHE A 303 -8.70 13.53 18.13
C PHE A 303 -9.10 12.65 16.95
N SER A 304 -8.23 11.71 16.57
CA SER A 304 -8.47 10.78 15.45
C SER A 304 -9.65 9.85 15.71
N LEU A 305 -9.75 9.31 16.92
CA LEU A 305 -10.86 8.44 17.34
C LEU A 305 -12.21 9.18 17.33
N ARG A 306 -12.24 10.44 17.77
CA ARG A 306 -13.43 11.29 17.65
C ARG A 306 -13.75 11.60 16.19
N ALA A 307 -12.75 11.87 15.37
CA ALA A 307 -12.92 12.14 13.94
C ALA A 307 -13.51 10.96 13.16
N ILE A 308 -13.21 9.71 13.53
CA ILE A 308 -13.82 8.52 12.89
C ILE A 308 -15.20 8.15 13.47
N SER A 309 -15.63 8.77 14.58
CA SER A 309 -16.92 8.44 15.23
C SER A 309 -18.16 8.57 14.32
N PRO A 310 -18.25 9.49 13.34
CA PRO A 310 -19.39 9.53 12.40
C PRO A 310 -19.54 8.28 11.52
N LEU A 311 -18.46 7.51 11.38
CA LEU A 311 -18.39 6.30 10.54
C LEU A 311 -18.65 5.00 11.33
N THR A 312 -18.62 5.03 12.66
CA THR A 312 -18.85 3.83 13.48
C THR A 312 -20.35 3.60 13.71
N LEU A 313 -20.75 2.32 13.75
CA LEU A 313 -22.14 1.89 13.90
C LEU A 313 -22.21 0.64 14.78
N GLY A 314 -23.36 0.41 15.42
CA GLY A 314 -23.61 -0.79 16.23
C GLY A 314 -22.57 -0.97 17.34
N ASP A 315 -22.05 -2.19 17.48
CA ASP A 315 -21.08 -2.55 18.52
C ASP A 315 -19.78 -1.72 18.44
N ASP A 316 -19.33 -1.34 17.25
CA ASP A 316 -18.13 -0.50 17.08
C ASP A 316 -18.33 0.92 17.65
N ALA A 317 -19.56 1.45 17.65
CA ALA A 317 -19.86 2.76 18.23
C ALA A 317 -19.83 2.73 19.77
N GLU A 318 -20.43 1.69 20.38
CA GLU A 318 -20.38 1.51 21.85
C GLU A 318 -18.95 1.19 22.32
N MET A 319 -18.20 0.38 21.58
CA MET A 319 -16.79 0.11 21.86
C MET A 319 -15.95 1.39 21.82
N LEU A 320 -16.10 2.20 20.76
CA LEU A 320 -15.38 3.48 20.63
C LEU A 320 -15.69 4.43 21.79
N LYS A 321 -16.96 4.52 22.20
CA LYS A 321 -17.39 5.34 23.34
C LYS A 321 -16.71 4.90 24.63
N ASN A 322 -16.67 3.59 24.91
CA ASN A 322 -15.99 3.06 26.10
C ASN A 322 -14.49 3.33 26.07
N ILE A 323 -13.84 3.19 24.90
CA ILE A 323 -12.41 3.51 24.70
C ILE A 323 -12.14 4.99 24.98
N LEU A 324 -12.98 5.89 24.46
CA LEU A 324 -12.82 7.33 24.64
C LEU A 324 -13.04 7.78 26.09
N GLN A 325 -13.85 7.07 26.88
CA GLN A 325 -14.04 7.32 28.31
C GLN A 325 -12.85 6.85 29.16
N GLY A 326 -12.12 5.84 28.70
CA GLY A 326 -10.93 5.32 29.38
C GLY A 326 -9.64 6.10 29.05
N SER A 327 -8.52 5.56 29.54
CA SER A 327 -7.16 6.06 29.31
C SER A 327 -6.21 5.00 28.74
N ASP A 328 -6.75 3.88 28.26
CA ASP A 328 -5.94 2.79 27.70
C ASP A 328 -5.48 3.13 26.27
N LEU A 329 -4.23 3.60 26.16
CA LEU A 329 -3.62 3.92 24.87
C LEU A 329 -3.50 2.70 23.95
N LYS A 330 -3.35 1.48 24.48
CA LYS A 330 -3.26 0.28 23.65
C LYS A 330 -4.59 0.03 22.97
N ALA A 331 -5.70 0.13 23.71
CA ALA A 331 -7.04 0.03 23.14
C ALA A 331 -7.32 1.11 22.07
N MET A 332 -6.88 2.35 22.31
CA MET A 332 -7.02 3.45 21.34
C MET A 332 -6.25 3.17 20.04
N ARG A 333 -4.96 2.82 20.16
CA ARG A 333 -4.10 2.49 19.01
C ARG A 333 -4.66 1.32 18.22
N PHE A 334 -5.10 0.27 18.92
CA PHE A 334 -5.68 -0.91 18.30
C PHE A 334 -6.95 -0.57 17.50
N PHE A 335 -7.90 0.14 18.12
CA PHE A 335 -9.17 0.49 17.46
C PHE A 335 -8.93 1.35 16.22
N LEU A 336 -8.09 2.38 16.34
CA LEU A 336 -7.74 3.26 15.24
C LEU A 336 -7.07 2.49 14.10
N PHE A 337 -6.10 1.64 14.43
CA PHE A 337 -5.40 0.84 13.45
C PHE A 337 -6.33 -0.14 12.72
N ARG A 338 -7.16 -0.87 13.47
CA ARG A 338 -8.17 -1.81 12.94
C ARG A 338 -9.13 -1.11 11.97
N HIS A 339 -9.56 0.12 12.28
CA HIS A 339 -10.42 0.90 11.40
C HIS A 339 -9.76 1.13 10.02
N PHE A 340 -8.52 1.60 10.00
CA PHE A 340 -7.82 1.90 8.75
C PHE A 340 -7.30 0.67 8.00
N VAL A 341 -7.04 -0.45 8.69
CA VAL A 341 -6.80 -1.75 8.04
C VAL A 341 -8.03 -2.20 7.25
N ARG A 342 -9.24 -2.07 7.82
CA ARG A 342 -10.49 -2.40 7.11
C ARG A 342 -10.72 -1.51 5.89
N ALA A 343 -10.28 -0.24 5.96
CA ALA A 343 -10.38 0.71 4.85
C ALA A 343 -9.35 0.43 3.74
N ASN A 344 -8.08 0.23 4.10
CA ASN A 344 -7.00 -0.05 3.15
C ASN A 344 -5.95 -0.98 3.78
N PRO A 345 -6.04 -2.30 3.58
CA PRO A 345 -5.10 -3.23 4.19
C PRO A 345 -3.69 -3.17 3.59
N ASN A 346 -3.54 -2.71 2.35
CA ASN A 346 -2.23 -2.57 1.70
C ASN A 346 -1.45 -1.37 2.27
N ASN A 347 -2.15 -0.29 2.62
CA ASN A 347 -1.55 0.90 3.22
C ASN A 347 -2.52 1.62 4.20
N PRO A 348 -2.66 1.11 5.44
CA PRO A 348 -3.54 1.70 6.44
C PRO A 348 -3.14 3.12 6.85
N GLU A 349 -1.83 3.41 6.85
CA GLU A 349 -1.30 4.72 7.20
C GLU A 349 -1.71 5.78 6.17
N GLN A 350 -1.64 5.46 4.87
CA GLN A 350 -2.12 6.39 3.83
C GLN A 350 -3.60 6.67 3.99
N ALA A 351 -4.43 5.64 4.25
CA ALA A 351 -5.86 5.84 4.48
C ALA A 351 -6.13 6.72 5.72
N TYR A 352 -5.33 6.58 6.78
CA TYR A 352 -5.37 7.45 7.94
C TYR A 352 -5.00 8.90 7.58
N VAL A 353 -3.88 9.11 6.88
CA VAL A 353 -3.42 10.45 6.48
C VAL A 353 -4.45 11.15 5.60
N ASP A 354 -5.01 10.45 4.61
CA ASP A 354 -6.03 10.98 3.71
C ASP A 354 -7.29 11.37 4.49
N TYR A 355 -7.76 10.50 5.38
CA TYR A 355 -8.93 10.76 6.21
C TYR A 355 -8.72 11.92 7.18
N MET A 356 -7.58 11.97 7.87
CA MET A 356 -7.28 13.01 8.83
C MET A 356 -7.04 14.37 8.18
N THR A 357 -6.60 14.41 6.92
CA THR A 357 -6.55 15.64 6.11
C THR A 357 -7.96 16.21 5.94
N VAL A 358 -8.94 15.37 5.60
CA VAL A 358 -10.35 15.77 5.49
C VAL A 358 -10.91 16.17 6.85
N ALA A 359 -10.63 15.40 7.90
CA ALA A 359 -11.08 15.69 9.26
C ALA A 359 -10.55 17.03 9.77
N GLY A 360 -9.28 17.35 9.52
CA GLY A 360 -8.70 18.66 9.88
C GLY A 360 -9.34 19.82 9.13
N ALA A 361 -9.65 19.66 7.84
CA ALA A 361 -10.38 20.66 7.08
C ALA A 361 -11.81 20.87 7.62
N ALA A 362 -12.52 19.78 7.94
CA ALA A 362 -13.85 19.83 8.55
C ALA A 362 -13.81 20.44 9.96
N ASP A 363 -12.78 20.14 10.76
CA ASP A 363 -12.58 20.74 12.08
C ASP A 363 -12.47 22.26 11.99
N LEU A 364 -11.64 22.77 11.08
CA LEU A 364 -11.48 24.20 10.85
C LEU A 364 -12.74 24.87 10.30
N GLN A 365 -13.40 24.24 9.32
CA GLN A 365 -14.56 24.83 8.64
C GLN A 365 -15.79 24.93 9.55
N PHE A 366 -16.02 23.91 10.38
CA PHE A 366 -17.24 23.81 11.20
C PHE A 366 -16.98 24.05 12.68
N HIS A 367 -15.83 24.61 13.05
CA HIS A 367 -15.47 24.87 14.44
C HIS A 367 -16.51 25.77 15.13
N SER A 368 -17.07 25.33 16.26
CA SER A 368 -18.06 26.11 17.02
C SER A 368 -17.56 26.62 18.38
N GLY A 369 -16.26 26.45 18.69
CA GLY A 369 -15.62 26.92 19.93
C GLY A 369 -15.85 26.01 21.15
N PHE A 370 -16.89 25.18 21.14
CA PHE A 370 -17.23 24.26 22.24
C PHE A 370 -16.88 22.80 21.96
N ARG A 371 -16.68 22.45 20.69
CA ARG A 371 -16.38 21.08 20.21
C ARG A 371 -15.57 21.14 18.92
N TYR A 372 -15.01 20.02 18.50
CA TYR A 372 -14.34 19.95 17.20
C TYR A 372 -15.36 20.16 16.07
N GLY A 373 -14.94 20.77 14.96
CA GLY A 373 -15.82 21.06 13.84
C GLY A 373 -16.48 19.80 13.26
N PHE A 374 -15.74 18.68 13.17
CA PHE A 374 -16.31 17.39 12.75
C PHE A 374 -17.32 16.78 13.77
N GLU A 375 -17.42 17.31 14.99
CA GLU A 375 -18.42 16.92 16.00
C GLU A 375 -19.70 17.77 15.93
N THR A 376 -19.72 18.84 15.14
CA THR A 376 -20.95 19.60 14.84
C THR A 376 -21.84 18.82 13.88
N ASP A 377 -23.13 19.16 13.78
CA ASP A 377 -24.05 18.45 12.89
C ASP A 377 -23.65 18.59 11.41
N ARG A 378 -23.15 19.77 11.02
CA ARG A 378 -22.59 20.01 9.68
C ARG A 378 -21.32 19.20 9.45
N GLY A 379 -20.37 19.28 10.37
CA GLY A 379 -19.11 18.53 10.25
C GLY A 379 -19.31 17.02 10.27
N ARG A 380 -20.19 16.50 11.13
CA ARG A 380 -20.56 15.08 11.17
C ARG A 380 -21.19 14.63 9.85
N THR A 381 -22.11 15.42 9.30
CA THR A 381 -22.73 15.15 7.98
C THR A 381 -21.65 15.11 6.90
N TYR A 382 -20.75 16.10 6.90
CA TYR A 382 -19.63 16.17 5.95
C TYR A 382 -18.70 14.96 6.07
N MET A 383 -18.31 14.55 7.29
CA MET A 383 -17.45 13.37 7.49
C MET A 383 -18.13 12.07 7.06
N ARG A 384 -19.46 11.98 7.16
CA ARG A 384 -20.23 10.77 6.86
C ARG A 384 -20.55 10.59 5.38
N TYR A 385 -20.81 11.70 4.69
CA TYR A 385 -21.35 11.70 3.32
C TYR A 385 -20.47 12.44 2.31
N GLY A 386 -19.45 13.15 2.77
CA GLY A 386 -18.60 14.00 1.93
C GLY A 386 -19.24 15.37 1.67
N ARG A 387 -18.60 16.11 0.76
CA ARG A 387 -19.04 17.44 0.33
C ARG A 387 -20.40 17.35 -0.40
N PRO A 388 -21.36 18.27 -0.12
CA PRO A 388 -22.60 18.34 -0.90
C PRO A 388 -22.34 18.79 -2.34
N ASP A 389 -23.22 18.38 -3.25
CA ASP A 389 -23.19 18.80 -4.66
C ASP A 389 -23.55 20.28 -4.80
N ASP A 390 -24.54 20.72 -4.02
CA ASP A 390 -24.97 22.12 -3.94
C ASP A 390 -25.21 22.56 -2.50
N LEU A 391 -25.02 23.85 -2.24
CA LEU A 391 -25.15 24.46 -0.92
C LEU A 391 -25.85 25.80 -1.05
N ILE A 392 -27.01 25.89 -0.41
CA ILE A 392 -27.78 27.12 -0.30
C ILE A 392 -27.58 27.67 1.10
N HIS A 393 -26.97 28.85 1.21
CA HIS A 393 -26.74 29.55 2.47
C HIS A 393 -27.63 30.78 2.54
N VAL A 394 -28.40 30.93 3.61
CA VAL A 394 -29.33 32.04 3.79
C VAL A 394 -29.08 32.68 5.15
N GLU A 395 -28.69 33.96 5.14
CA GLU A 395 -28.45 34.77 6.35
C GLU A 395 -29.42 35.95 6.48
N ASP A 396 -30.11 36.30 5.40
CA ASP A 396 -30.86 37.54 5.22
C ASP A 396 -32.39 37.37 5.24
N ASP A 397 -32.89 36.18 5.59
CA ASP A 397 -34.32 35.96 5.83
C ASP A 397 -34.73 36.63 7.16
N PRO A 398 -35.54 37.70 7.15
CA PRO A 398 -35.91 38.42 8.37
C PRO A 398 -36.81 37.59 9.29
N SER A 399 -37.43 36.53 8.78
CA SER A 399 -38.38 35.69 9.52
C SER A 399 -37.76 34.40 10.06
N ALA A 400 -36.54 34.05 9.67
CA ALA A 400 -35.82 32.87 10.11
C ALA A 400 -34.43 33.23 10.70
N PRO A 401 -33.87 32.40 11.60
CA PRO A 401 -32.44 32.42 11.85
C PRO A 401 -31.67 31.96 10.59
N PRO A 402 -30.36 32.25 10.48
CA PRO A 402 -29.54 31.74 9.38
C PRO A 402 -29.62 30.23 9.24
N TYR A 403 -29.72 29.77 7.99
CA TYR A 403 -29.84 28.35 7.67
C TYR A 403 -29.08 27.96 6.40
N GLU A 404 -28.70 26.69 6.34
CA GLU A 404 -28.03 26.07 5.19
C GLU A 404 -28.82 24.86 4.72
N ILE A 405 -28.98 24.72 3.40
CA ILE A 405 -29.53 23.52 2.77
C ILE A 405 -28.43 22.91 1.91
N TRP A 406 -28.02 21.70 2.29
CA TRP A 406 -27.05 20.91 1.56
C TRP A 406 -27.78 19.90 0.69
N VAL A 407 -27.42 19.82 -0.59
CA VAL A 407 -28.06 18.95 -1.58
C VAL A 407 -27.07 17.91 -2.08
N TYR A 408 -27.50 16.66 -2.13
CA TYR A 408 -26.81 15.52 -2.72
C TYR A 408 -27.71 14.92 -3.79
N TYR A 409 -27.33 15.04 -5.07
CA TYR A 409 -28.14 14.54 -6.19
C TYR A 409 -28.12 13.01 -6.24
N ASP A 410 -26.96 12.41 -6.02
CA ASP A 410 -26.80 10.96 -5.82
C ASP A 410 -26.35 10.68 -4.38
N PHE A 411 -26.99 9.71 -3.73
CA PHE A 411 -26.71 9.36 -2.35
C PHE A 411 -26.51 7.85 -2.17
N PRO A 412 -25.33 7.32 -2.56
CA PRO A 412 -25.05 5.89 -2.61
C PRO A 412 -25.20 5.16 -1.27
N LYS A 413 -24.91 5.85 -0.15
CA LYS A 413 -24.95 5.29 1.21
C LYS A 413 -26.29 4.63 1.55
N THR A 414 -27.39 5.23 1.12
CA THR A 414 -28.76 4.71 1.37
C THR A 414 -29.53 4.44 0.08
N ARG A 415 -28.87 4.53 -1.08
CA ARG A 415 -29.44 4.37 -2.42
C ARG A 415 -30.64 5.31 -2.65
N GLN A 416 -30.46 6.57 -2.27
CA GLN A 416 -31.43 7.65 -2.50
C GLN A 416 -30.88 8.62 -3.54
N THR A 417 -31.76 9.44 -4.10
CA THR A 417 -31.40 10.59 -4.94
C THR A 417 -32.04 11.84 -4.35
N ASN A 418 -31.51 13.02 -4.68
CA ASN A 418 -31.99 14.33 -4.23
C ASN A 418 -32.17 14.38 -2.70
N VAL A 419 -31.14 13.92 -1.99
CA VAL A 419 -31.09 13.98 -0.53
C VAL A 419 -30.71 15.38 -0.11
N LYS A 420 -31.42 15.90 0.89
CA LYS A 420 -31.22 17.24 1.44
C LYS A 420 -31.08 17.21 2.95
N PHE A 421 -30.24 18.10 3.46
CA PHE A 421 -30.06 18.37 4.88
C PHE A 421 -30.26 19.86 5.11
N LEU A 422 -31.18 20.20 6.02
CA LEU A 422 -31.43 21.57 6.46
C LEU A 422 -30.80 21.76 7.84
N PHE A 423 -29.78 22.62 7.90
CA PHE A 423 -29.15 23.07 9.13
C PHE A 423 -29.57 24.50 9.45
N TYR A 424 -29.66 24.85 10.73
CA TYR A 424 -29.99 26.22 11.14
C TYR A 424 -29.26 26.62 12.41
N ASN A 425 -29.07 27.92 12.62
CA ASN A 425 -28.42 28.47 13.81
C ASN A 425 -29.46 29.14 14.74
N PRO A 426 -30.10 28.40 15.65
CA PRO A 426 -31.12 28.97 16.53
C PRO A 426 -30.55 29.98 17.52
N THR A 427 -29.29 29.89 17.93
CA THR A 427 -28.75 30.80 18.98
C THR A 427 -28.32 32.14 18.41
N LEU A 428 -28.16 32.25 17.09
CA LEU A 428 -27.53 33.38 16.40
C LEU A 428 -26.11 33.68 16.91
N ALA A 429 -25.53 32.76 17.67
CA ALA A 429 -24.26 32.92 18.37
C ALA A 429 -23.28 31.86 17.87
N GLY A 430 -22.13 32.34 17.36
CA GLY A 430 -21.12 31.47 16.75
C GLY A 430 -21.61 30.78 15.47
N ALA A 431 -20.85 29.80 15.02
CA ALA A 431 -21.11 29.01 13.80
C ALA A 431 -21.75 27.64 14.10
N ASP A 432 -22.49 27.51 15.21
CA ASP A 432 -23.06 26.23 15.67
C ASP A 432 -24.43 25.96 15.02
N PHE A 433 -24.41 25.54 13.76
CA PHE A 433 -25.63 25.12 13.06
C PHE A 433 -25.99 23.68 13.46
N ILE A 434 -27.26 23.47 13.78
CA ILE A 434 -27.81 22.16 14.13
C ILE A 434 -28.68 21.61 13.01
N LEU A 435 -28.71 20.28 12.85
CA LEU A 435 -29.54 19.60 11.85
C LEU A 435 -31.01 19.68 12.25
N LEU A 436 -31.80 20.44 11.49
CA LEU A 436 -33.22 20.61 11.73
C LEU A 436 -34.04 19.50 11.05
N HIS A 437 -33.67 19.15 9.82
CA HIS A 437 -34.43 18.21 9.01
C HIS A 437 -33.58 17.58 7.90
N SER A 438 -33.85 16.32 7.59
CA SER A 438 -33.35 15.65 6.40
C SER A 438 -34.38 14.67 5.84
N ASN A 439 -34.31 14.46 4.52
CA ASN A 439 -35.01 13.37 3.83
C ASN A 439 -34.10 12.12 3.66
N ALA A 440 -32.88 12.13 4.19
CA ALA A 440 -31.99 10.98 4.22
C ALA A 440 -32.51 9.90 5.17
N ARG A 441 -32.53 8.65 4.72
CA ARG A 441 -32.91 7.49 5.55
C ARG A 441 -31.91 7.32 6.70
N GLY A 442 -32.44 7.20 7.91
CA GLY A 442 -31.65 6.99 9.12
C GLY A 442 -31.08 8.28 9.74
N GLU A 443 -31.41 9.45 9.19
CA GLU A 443 -31.12 10.75 9.78
C GLU A 443 -32.42 11.37 10.35
N ILE A 444 -32.28 12.50 11.03
CA ILE A 444 -33.41 13.22 11.63
C ILE A 444 -34.40 13.62 10.54
N ASN A 445 -35.64 13.13 10.65
CA ASN A 445 -36.76 13.59 9.85
C ASN A 445 -37.76 14.31 10.75
N ASN A 446 -37.79 15.64 10.67
CA ASN A 446 -38.72 16.47 11.43
C ASN A 446 -39.84 16.98 10.51
N PRO A 447 -41.07 16.44 10.54
CA PRO A 447 -42.16 16.92 9.68
C PRO A 447 -42.60 18.37 9.95
N ARG A 448 -42.24 18.94 11.11
CA ARG A 448 -42.58 20.31 11.52
C ARG A 448 -41.43 21.29 11.36
N TRP A 449 -40.40 20.91 10.61
CA TRP A 449 -39.17 21.67 10.47
C TRP A 449 -39.40 23.13 10.06
N GLU A 450 -40.39 23.38 9.20
CA GLU A 450 -40.68 24.73 8.74
C GLU A 450 -41.24 25.59 9.88
N VAL A 451 -42.19 25.07 10.65
CA VAL A 451 -42.73 25.78 11.82
C VAL A 451 -41.63 26.05 12.83
N ASP A 452 -40.73 25.08 13.05
CA ASP A 452 -39.61 25.24 13.99
C ASP A 452 -38.59 26.29 13.51
N LEU A 453 -38.30 26.37 12.21
CA LEU A 453 -37.41 27.36 11.62
C LEU A 453 -37.93 28.79 11.82
N TYR A 454 -39.23 29.02 11.61
CA TYR A 454 -39.85 30.35 11.65
C TYR A 454 -40.49 30.72 13.01
N LYS A 455 -40.40 29.82 14.01
CA LYS A 455 -41.13 29.92 15.30
C LYS A 455 -40.95 31.25 16.03
N ARG A 456 -39.76 31.86 15.95
CA ARG A 456 -39.45 33.09 16.71
C ARG A 456 -40.17 34.33 16.20
N ASN A 457 -40.25 34.48 14.88
CA ASN A 457 -40.68 35.73 14.25
C ASN A 457 -42.06 35.61 13.58
N ALA A 458 -42.56 34.38 13.35
CA ALA A 458 -43.80 34.16 12.60
C ALA A 458 -44.73 33.11 13.24
N GLY A 459 -44.67 32.87 14.56
CA GLY A 459 -45.42 31.80 15.23
C GLY A 459 -46.95 31.81 15.05
N ASN A 460 -47.54 32.94 14.62
CA ASN A 460 -48.98 33.07 14.33
C ASN A 460 -49.33 32.87 12.84
N GLU A 461 -48.35 32.74 11.95
CA GLU A 461 -48.51 32.60 10.50
C GLU A 461 -48.41 31.13 10.07
N ILE A 462 -49.04 30.24 10.83
CA ILE A 462 -49.11 28.81 10.50
C ILE A 462 -50.23 28.52 9.50
N GLU A 463 -50.11 27.39 8.80
CA GLU A 463 -51.19 26.85 7.98
C GLU A 463 -52.05 25.90 8.82
N GLY A 464 -53.35 26.20 8.96
CA GLY A 464 -54.31 25.44 9.77
C GLY A 464 -54.77 26.14 11.06
N ASP A 465 -55.69 25.51 11.79
CA ASP A 465 -56.38 26.12 12.95
C ASP A 465 -55.66 25.91 14.30
N ASN A 466 -54.67 25.01 14.36
CA ASN A 466 -53.97 24.64 15.59
C ASN A 466 -52.45 24.62 15.43
N TYR A 467 -51.74 25.43 16.23
CA TYR A 467 -50.29 25.47 16.27
C TYR A 467 -49.66 24.11 16.60
N HIS A 468 -50.28 23.33 17.48
CA HIS A 468 -49.74 22.03 17.91
C HIS A 468 -49.78 20.95 16.82
N ASP A 469 -50.55 21.17 15.75
CA ASP A 469 -50.70 20.20 14.65
C ASP A 469 -50.10 20.72 13.33
N ALA A 470 -49.83 22.03 13.22
CA ALA A 470 -49.28 22.65 12.03
C ALA A 470 -47.87 22.13 11.66
N THR A 471 -47.69 21.67 10.43
CA THR A 471 -46.38 21.27 9.88
C THR A 471 -45.77 22.33 8.96
N THR A 472 -46.59 23.26 8.48
CA THR A 472 -46.24 24.26 7.47
C THR A 472 -46.59 25.68 7.92
N MET A 473 -45.88 26.66 7.36
CA MET A 473 -46.15 28.09 7.54
C MET A 473 -46.92 28.66 6.34
N GLN A 474 -47.61 29.79 6.49
CA GLN A 474 -48.23 30.49 5.37
C GLN A 474 -47.15 30.93 4.37
N ARG A 475 -47.42 30.93 3.06
CA ARG A 475 -46.43 31.39 2.08
C ARG A 475 -46.33 32.92 2.10
N ASN A 476 -45.12 33.46 2.00
CA ASN A 476 -44.88 34.89 1.76
C ASN A 476 -43.63 35.07 0.87
N VAL A 477 -43.37 36.30 0.40
CA VAL A 477 -42.29 36.59 -0.56
C VAL A 477 -40.88 36.40 0.04
N GLY A 478 -40.74 36.45 1.36
CA GLY A 478 -39.45 36.27 2.06
C GLY A 478 -39.16 34.84 2.53
N ARG A 479 -40.20 33.98 2.63
CA ARG A 479 -40.13 32.64 3.21
C ARG A 479 -39.81 31.61 2.12
N LEU A 480 -38.52 31.44 1.80
CA LEU A 480 -38.06 30.63 0.67
C LEU A 480 -37.54 29.24 1.06
N ALA A 481 -37.36 28.93 2.35
CA ALA A 481 -36.79 27.65 2.79
C ALA A 481 -37.53 26.43 2.24
N ARG A 482 -38.88 26.46 2.19
CA ARG A 482 -39.69 25.37 1.62
C ARG A 482 -39.43 25.19 0.13
N THR A 483 -39.36 26.29 -0.61
CA THR A 483 -39.04 26.26 -2.05
C THR A 483 -37.65 25.67 -2.29
N TYR A 484 -36.63 26.10 -1.55
CA TYR A 484 -35.30 25.52 -1.67
C TYR A 484 -35.26 24.03 -1.31
N PHE A 485 -36.04 23.61 -0.31
CA PHE A 485 -36.06 22.22 0.14
C PHE A 485 -36.92 21.30 -0.73
N GLU A 486 -38.02 21.75 -1.32
CA GLU A 486 -38.98 20.91 -2.07
C GLU A 486 -38.84 21.02 -3.59
N ASP A 487 -38.53 22.21 -4.14
CA ASP A 487 -38.70 22.50 -5.57
C ASP A 487 -37.43 22.24 -6.42
N PHE A 488 -36.39 21.63 -5.85
CA PHE A 488 -35.11 21.34 -6.53
C PHE A 488 -34.63 19.89 -6.39
#